data_AF-A0A564Z0E8-F1
#
_entry.id   AF-A0A564Z0E8-F1
#
_cell.length_a   1.000
_cell.length_b   1.000
_cell.length_c   1.000
_cell.angle_alpha   90.00
_cell.angle_beta   90.00
_cell.angle_gamma   90.00
#
_symmetry.space_group_name_H-M   'P 1'
#
loop_
_entity.id
_entity.type
_entity.pdbx_description
1 polymer ?
#
loop_
_entity_poly.entity_id
_entity_poly.type
_entity_poly.pdbx_seq_one_letter_code
_entity_poly.pdbx_strand_id
1 'polypeptide(L)'
;MLIYLLEYSTDPEILSIASHDVGEFVSHYPRGKQVVDKLNAKPLVMTLLQHNDASVRYNALLALQKIMVHNWEYLGRQLETQKPNGGASNSQAFTSTTKNK
;
A
#
# COMPACT_ATOMS: atom_id res chain seq x y z
N MET A 1 18.99 0.35 -6.37
CA MET A 1 19.67 1.61 -5.97
C MET A 1 19.28 2.04 -4.55
N LEU A 2 17.99 2.23 -4.23
CA LEU A 2 17.58 2.61 -2.86
C LEU A 2 18.00 1.60 -1.79
N ILE A 3 17.83 0.29 -2.03
CA ILE A 3 18.27 -0.76 -1.09
C ILE A 3 19.79 -0.73 -0.87
N TYR A 4 20.55 -0.40 -1.91
CA TYR A 4 22.00 -0.25 -1.81
C TYR A 4 22.37 0.94 -0.89
N LEU A 5 21.63 2.05 -0.95
CA LEU A 5 21.84 3.18 -0.04
C LEU A 5 21.52 2.80 1.42
N LEU A 6 20.48 1.98 1.65
CA LEU A 6 20.15 1.50 2.99
C LEU A 6 21.23 0.58 3.59
N GLU A 7 21.96 -0.15 2.74
CA GLU A 7 22.97 -1.11 3.16
C GLU A 7 24.36 -0.49 3.34
N TYR A 8 24.74 0.46 2.48
CA TYR A 8 26.11 0.97 2.41
C TYR A 8 26.27 2.45 2.80
N SER A 9 25.19 3.23 2.91
CA SER A 9 25.29 4.62 3.35
C SER A 9 25.50 4.72 4.87
N THR A 10 26.32 5.67 5.29
CA THR A 10 26.49 6.03 6.70
C THR A 10 25.88 7.39 7.04
N ASP A 11 25.43 8.14 6.03
CA ASP A 11 24.83 9.45 6.20
C ASP A 11 23.38 9.29 6.69
N PRO A 12 23.04 9.80 7.90
CA PRO A 12 21.68 9.71 8.44
C PRO A 12 20.63 10.35 7.54
N GLU A 13 20.96 11.43 6.83
CA GLU A 13 20.00 12.11 5.95
C GLU A 13 19.66 11.23 4.76
N ILE A 14 20.67 10.62 4.12
CA ILE A 14 20.49 9.68 3.02
C ILE A 14 19.70 8.45 3.48
N LEU A 15 20.03 7.88 4.64
CA LEU A 15 19.34 6.71 5.19
C LEU A 15 17.87 7.00 5.51
N SER A 16 17.60 8.20 6.03
CA SER A 16 16.25 8.67 6.35
C SER A 16 15.40 8.80 5.08
N ILE A 17 15.92 9.48 4.06
CA ILE A 17 15.24 9.68 2.77
C ILE A 17 15.06 8.33 2.05
N ALA A 18 16.10 7.51 1.98
CA ALA A 18 16.02 6.20 1.33
C ALA A 18 14.99 5.28 2.02
N SER A 19 14.90 5.34 3.36
CA SER A 19 13.90 4.56 4.10
C SER A 19 12.48 5.01 3.74
N HIS A 20 12.26 6.33 3.71
CA HIS A 20 10.99 6.92 3.31
C HIS A 20 10.58 6.48 1.89
N ASP A 21 11.47 6.63 0.92
CA ASP A 21 11.21 6.30 -0.49
C ASP A 21 10.88 4.82 -0.70
N VAL A 22 11.56 3.92 0.03
CA VAL A 22 11.24 2.48 -0.02
C VAL A 22 9.83 2.21 0.48
N GLY A 23 9.40 2.89 1.55
CA GLY A 23 8.02 2.82 2.04
C GLY A 23 7.01 3.29 0.98
N GLU A 24 7.26 4.44 0.37
CA GLU A 24 6.39 5.00 -0.67
C GLU A 24 6.31 4.11 -1.91
N PHE A 25 7.44 3.55 -2.34
CA PHE A 25 7.49 2.62 -3.47
C PHE A 25 6.61 1.38 -3.24
N VAL A 26 6.62 0.82 -2.03
CA VAL A 26 5.79 -0.34 -1.70
C VAL A 26 4.31 0.00 -1.67
N SER A 27 3.94 1.19 -1.19
CA SER A 27 2.55 1.64 -1.14
C SER A 27 1.97 1.98 -2.50
N HIS A 28 2.76 2.56 -3.39
CA HIS A 28 2.27 3.05 -4.70
C HIS A 28 2.38 2.02 -5.81
N TYR A 29 3.30 1.05 -5.70
CA TYR A 29 3.48 0.04 -6.74
C TYR A 29 2.81 -1.29 -6.35
N PRO A 30 1.81 -1.78 -7.12
CA PRO A 30 1.06 -3.00 -6.79
C PRO A 30 1.91 -4.24 -6.50
N ARG A 31 3.08 -4.33 -7.15
CA ARG A 31 4.05 -5.43 -6.99
C ARG A 31 5.30 -5.01 -6.20
N GLY A 32 5.29 -3.81 -5.62
CA GLY A 32 6.44 -3.23 -4.91
C GLY A 32 6.90 -4.12 -3.76
N LYS A 33 5.96 -4.67 -2.99
CA LYS A 33 6.24 -5.63 -1.92
C LYS A 33 7.02 -6.86 -2.41
N GLN A 34 6.63 -7.45 -3.55
CA GLN A 34 7.35 -8.61 -4.10
C GLN A 34 8.81 -8.27 -4.46
N VAL A 35 9.05 -7.07 -4.97
CA VAL A 35 10.39 -6.60 -5.32
C VAL A 35 11.23 -6.36 -4.06
N VAL A 36 10.67 -5.66 -3.08
CA VAL A 36 11.33 -5.36 -1.80
C VAL A 36 11.64 -6.63 -0.99
N ASP A 37 10.73 -7.61 -1.01
CA ASP A 37 10.95 -8.92 -0.39
C ASP A 37 12.08 -9.70 -1.10
N LYS A 38 12.13 -9.69 -2.44
CA LYS A 38 13.21 -10.33 -3.21
C LYS A 38 14.58 -9.71 -2.99
N LEU A 39 14.62 -8.40 -2.74
CA LEU A 39 15.85 -7.66 -2.45
C LEU A 39 16.23 -7.71 -0.96
N ASN A 40 15.52 -8.50 -0.16
CA ASN A 40 15.76 -8.66 1.27
C ASN A 40 15.82 -7.34 2.05
N ALA A 41 15.00 -6.37 1.65
CA ALA A 41 15.02 -5.03 2.22
C ALA A 41 14.36 -4.95 3.60
N LYS A 42 13.43 -5.85 3.91
CA LYS A 42 12.74 -5.90 5.21
C LYS A 42 13.70 -6.00 6.40
N PRO A 43 14.64 -6.96 6.46
CA PRO A 43 15.62 -7.02 7.55
C PRO A 43 16.52 -5.78 7.60
N LEU A 44 16.90 -5.19 6.46
CA LEU A 44 17.69 -3.95 6.42
C LEU A 44 16.94 -2.76 7.03
N VAL A 45 15.65 -2.59 6.72
CA VAL A 45 14.84 -1.54 7.34
C VAL A 45 14.64 -1.82 8.83
N MET A 46 14.50 -3.09 9.23
CA MET A 46 14.42 -3.47 10.64
C MET A 46 15.67 -3.11 11.44
N THR A 47 16.88 -3.22 10.87
CA THR A 47 18.11 -2.80 11.58
C THR A 47 18.15 -1.29 11.79
N LEU A 48 17.61 -0.51 10.84
CA LEU A 48 17.57 0.96 10.93
C LEU A 48 16.61 1.49 12.01
N LEU A 49 15.72 0.65 12.56
CA LEU A 49 14.88 1.02 13.70
C LEU A 49 15.69 1.31 14.97
N GLN A 50 16.91 0.78 15.07
CA GLN A 50 17.82 0.99 16.20
C GLN A 50 18.86 2.08 15.92
N HIS A 51 18.72 2.83 14.82
CA HIS A 51 19.67 3.88 14.46
C HIS A 51 19.69 5.02 15.49
N ASN A 52 20.83 5.69 15.68
CA ASN A 52 20.97 6.76 16.68
C ASN A 52 20.17 8.03 16.33
N ASP A 53 20.03 8.31 15.05
CA ASP A 53 19.25 9.45 14.55
C ASP A 53 17.74 9.19 14.60
N ALA A 54 16.99 10.15 15.12
CA ALA A 54 15.54 10.04 15.28
C ALA A 54 14.78 10.04 13.95
N SER A 55 15.24 10.80 12.96
CA SER A 55 14.61 10.90 11.63
C SER A 55 14.73 9.58 10.88
N VAL A 56 15.90 8.94 10.94
CA VAL A 56 16.11 7.60 10.37
C VAL A 56 15.16 6.59 11.02
N ARG A 57 15.09 6.54 12.35
CA ARG A 57 14.19 5.60 13.05
C ARG A 57 12.73 5.83 12.67
N TYR A 58 12.30 7.10 12.62
CA TYR A 58 10.93 7.47 12.26
C TYR A 58 10.58 7.00 10.85
N ASN A 59 11.41 7.32 9.85
CA ASN A 59 11.15 6.94 8.46
C ASN A 59 11.26 5.43 8.24
N ALA A 60 12.23 4.76 8.87
CA ALA A 60 12.35 3.30 8.83
C ALA A 60 11.12 2.60 9.43
N LEU A 61 10.57 3.13 10.53
CA LEU A 61 9.37 2.56 11.15
C LEU A 61 8.14 2.67 10.23
N LEU A 62 7.91 3.85 9.64
CA LEU A 62 6.82 4.04 8.69
C LEU A 62 6.97 3.15 7.45
N ALA A 63 8.19 3.04 6.92
CA ALA A 63 8.48 2.17 5.78
C ALA A 63 8.22 0.69 6.12
N LEU A 64 8.66 0.24 7.30
CA LEU A 64 8.43 -1.13 7.73
C LEU A 64 6.95 -1.44 7.91
N GLN A 65 6.19 -0.51 8.50
CA GLN A 65 4.73 -0.64 8.63
C GLN A 65 4.08 -0.85 7.27
N LYS A 66 4.45 -0.03 6.27
CA LYS A 66 3.95 -0.15 4.88
C LYS A 66 4.33 -1.49 4.25
N ILE A 67 5.56 -1.97 4.45
CA ILE A 67 6.03 -3.28 3.95
C ILE A 67 5.23 -4.43 4.57
N MET A 68 4.83 -4.32 5.83
CA MET A 68 4.07 -5.34 6.55
C MET A 68 2.59 -5.40 6.18
N VAL A 69 2.05 -4.39 5.49
CA VAL A 69 0.66 -4.42 5.01
C VAL A 69 0.55 -5.43 3.86
N HIS A 70 -0.33 -6.41 4.03
CA HIS A 70 -0.66 -7.40 3.01
C HIS A 70 -1.99 -7.02 2.32
N ASN A 71 -2.22 -7.54 1.12
CA ASN A 71 -3.53 -7.49 0.46
C ASN A 71 -4.09 -6.06 0.22
N TRP A 72 -3.24 -5.08 -0.11
CA TRP A 72 -3.68 -3.70 -0.41
C TRP A 72 -4.77 -3.64 -1.51
N GLU A 73 -4.68 -4.51 -2.53
CA GLU A 73 -5.67 -4.65 -3.61
C GLU A 73 -7.04 -5.16 -3.12
N TYR A 74 -7.07 -5.83 -1.97
CA TYR A 74 -8.28 -6.32 -1.31
C TYR A 74 -8.94 -5.21 -0.50
N LEU A 75 -8.15 -4.34 0.13
CA LEU A 75 -8.64 -3.21 0.91
C LEU A 75 -9.35 -2.18 0.00
N GLY A 76 -8.77 -1.85 -1.16
CA GLY A 76 -9.40 -0.95 -2.13
C GLY A 76 -10.73 -1.49 -2.67
N ARG A 77 -10.76 -2.77 -3.08
CA ARG A 77 -12.00 -3.41 -3.58
C ARG A 77 -13.10 -3.52 -2.53
N GLN A 78 -12.75 -3.80 -1.26
CA GLN A 78 -13.74 -3.80 -0.17
C GLN A 78 -14.37 -2.42 0.06
N LEU A 79 -13.59 -1.35 -0.04
CA LEU A 79 -14.10 0.02 0.10
C LEU A 79 -15.04 0.41 -1.04
N GLU A 80 -14.77 -0.05 -2.28
CA GLU A 80 -15.65 0.18 -3.43
C GLU A 80 -16.98 -0.57 -3.30
N THR A 81 -16.96 -1.81 -2.82
CA THR A 81 -18.17 -2.63 -2.64
C THR A 81 -19.10 -2.16 -1.52
N GLN A 82 -18.65 -1.26 -0.64
CA GLN A 82 -19.46 -0.73 0.48
C GLN A 82 -20.18 0.59 0.17
N LYS A 83 -20.11 1.12 -1.07
CA LYS A 83 -20.97 2.26 -1.43
C LYS A 83 -22.45 1.84 -1.34
N PRO A 84 -23.28 2.47 -0.48
CA PRO A 84 -24.69 2.15 -0.43
C PRO A 84 -25.32 2.58 -1.75
N ASN A 85 -25.92 1.62 -2.48
CA ASN A 85 -26.74 1.89 -3.65
C ASN A 85 -27.85 2.87 -3.26
N GLY A 86 -27.71 4.13 -3.70
CA GLY A 86 -28.80 5.10 -3.68
C GLY A 86 -29.97 4.55 -4.47
N GLY A 87 -31.12 4.44 -3.82
CA GLY A 87 -32.35 3.89 -4.40
C GLY A 87 -32.74 4.63 -5.68
N ALA A 88 -32.70 3.91 -6.79
CA ALA A 88 -33.32 4.35 -8.04
C ALA A 88 -34.77 3.89 -8.07
N SER A 89 -35.64 4.88 -7.99
CA SER A 89 -37.09 4.88 -8.16
C SER A 89 -37.53 4.10 -9.39
N ASN A 90 -38.38 3.09 -9.24
CA ASN A 90 -38.94 2.36 -10.37
C ASN A 90 -40.30 2.97 -10.76
N SER A 91 -40.28 3.86 -11.74
CA SER A 91 -41.47 4.44 -12.38
C SER A 91 -41.93 3.55 -13.54
N GLN A 92 -43.08 2.89 -13.35
CA GLN A 92 -44.08 2.42 -14.32
C GLN A 92 -43.64 1.90 -15.71
N ALA A 93 -44.02 0.65 -16.01
CA ALA A 93 -44.71 0.33 -17.27
C ALA A 93 -45.58 -0.94 -17.08
N PHE A 94 -46.85 -0.71 -16.77
CA PHE A 94 -47.91 -1.72 -16.85
C PHE A 94 -48.59 -1.60 -18.22
N THR A 95 -48.36 -2.57 -19.10
CA THR A 95 -49.22 -3.05 -20.21
C THR A 95 -48.52 -4.30 -20.76
N SER A 96 -49.14 -5.45 -21.05
CA SER A 96 -50.28 -5.63 -21.94
C SER A 96 -50.94 -7.00 -21.75
N THR A 97 -52.27 -6.96 -21.88
CA THR A 97 -53.25 -8.03 -22.11
C THR A 97 -52.86 -8.99 -23.25
N THR A 98 -53.16 -10.29 -23.09
CA THR A 98 -54.08 -11.10 -23.93
C THR A 98 -53.62 -12.56 -24.05
N LYS A 99 -54.38 -13.45 -23.40
CA LYS A 99 -54.41 -14.90 -23.68
C LYS A 99 -54.94 -15.14 -25.09
N ASN A 100 -54.30 -15.98 -25.89
CA ASN A 100 -54.98 -16.61 -27.02
C ASN A 100 -54.57 -18.08 -27.17
N LYS A 101 -55.59 -18.91 -26.98
CA LYS A 101 -55.96 -20.19 -27.62
C LYS A 101 -54.87 -21.07 -28.23
#